data_AF-A0A3N5FTF5-F1
#
_entry.id   AF-A0A3N5FTF5-F1
#
_cell.length_a   1.000
_cell.length_b   1.000
_cell.length_c   1.000
_cell.angle_alpha   90.00
_cell.angle_beta   90.00
_cell.angle_gamma   90.00
#
_symmetry.space_group_name_H-M   'P 1'
#
loop_
_entity.id
_entity.type
_entity.pdbx_description
1 polymer ?
#
loop_
_entity_poly.entity_id
_entity_poly.type
_entity_poly.pdbx_seq_one_letter_code
_entity_poly.pdbx_strand_id
1 'polypeptide(L)'
;FVVLDTAPTGHTVLLLDATGALLGEITGTATLAPGGVFDGTGSFSTTGLLPDTYLAVLIASPAEGIEKTLASAVLTVVNVPPDCSAVAATPADLWPPNHRLVDVALQGVTDPDGDPVTVTVTGVFQDEPVEQTGDGAFCPDATGTGTSAVKLRAERAGRGDGRVYHIGFRADDGRGGTCEGVATVCMPRDQSRPECVDQGPLFDATTCP
;
A
#
# COMPACT_ATOMS: atom_id res chain seq x y z
N PHE A 1 1.01 -35.25 16.52
CA PHE A 1 0.43 -35.34 17.88
C PHE A 1 -0.47 -36.58 17.93
N VAL A 2 -0.49 -37.34 19.03
CA VAL A 2 -1.32 -38.57 19.11
C VAL A 2 -2.66 -38.23 19.76
N VAL A 3 -3.76 -38.46 19.03
CA VAL A 3 -5.14 -38.32 19.49
C VAL A 3 -5.73 -39.72 19.60
N LEU A 4 -6.39 -40.04 20.72
CA LEU A 4 -7.13 -41.29 20.90
C LEU A 4 -8.62 -40.99 20.69
N ASP A 5 -9.15 -41.28 19.50
CA ASP A 5 -10.59 -41.24 19.20
C ASP A 5 -11.03 -42.58 18.56
N THR A 6 -12.24 -43.05 18.86
CA THR A 6 -12.73 -44.41 18.55
C THR A 6 -13.98 -44.46 17.66
N ALA A 7 -14.30 -43.40 16.91
CA ALA A 7 -15.41 -43.40 15.96
C ALA A 7 -14.99 -42.82 14.59
N PRO A 8 -15.70 -43.11 13.48
CA PRO A 8 -15.41 -42.49 12.19
C PRO A 8 -15.92 -41.05 12.24
N THR A 9 -15.07 -40.13 12.68
CA THR A 9 -15.49 -38.76 13.03
C THR A 9 -15.01 -37.75 11.99
N GLY A 10 -15.89 -36.82 11.62
CA GLY A 10 -15.48 -35.63 10.90
C GLY A 10 -14.58 -34.78 11.81
N HIS A 11 -13.58 -34.14 11.20
CA HIS A 11 -12.75 -33.16 11.88
C HIS A 11 -12.97 -31.80 11.25
N THR A 12 -13.16 -30.81 12.10
CA THR A 12 -13.32 -29.43 11.69
C THR A 12 -12.28 -28.58 12.39
N VAL A 13 -11.55 -27.78 11.62
CA VAL A 13 -10.73 -26.70 12.17
C VAL A 13 -11.47 -25.39 11.97
N LEU A 14 -11.77 -24.70 13.05
CA LEU A 14 -12.39 -23.38 13.05
C LEU A 14 -11.32 -22.31 13.29
N LEU A 15 -11.38 -21.22 12.54
CA LEU A 15 -10.64 -19.99 12.81
C LEU A 15 -11.60 -18.97 13.42
N LEU A 16 -11.30 -18.54 14.64
CA LEU A 16 -12.15 -17.63 15.43
C LEU A 16 -11.42 -16.30 15.69
N ASP A 17 -12.18 -15.21 15.73
CA ASP A 17 -11.68 -13.91 16.21
C ASP A 17 -11.66 -13.83 17.75
N ALA A 18 -11.19 -12.70 18.29
CA ALA A 18 -11.12 -12.45 19.73
C ALA A 18 -12.50 -12.45 20.44
N THR A 19 -13.60 -12.30 19.70
CA THR A 19 -14.97 -12.38 20.22
C THR A 19 -15.57 -13.79 20.14
N GLY A 20 -14.86 -14.72 19.48
CA GLY A 20 -15.33 -16.07 19.20
C GLY A 20 -16.16 -16.20 17.92
N ALA A 21 -16.19 -15.17 17.06
CA ALA A 21 -16.89 -15.24 15.78
C ALA A 21 -16.11 -16.11 14.79
N LEU A 22 -16.83 -16.93 14.01
CA LEU A 22 -16.25 -17.81 13.01
C LEU A 22 -15.84 -17.02 11.76
N LEU A 23 -14.55 -17.11 11.41
CA LEU A 23 -13.96 -16.45 10.23
C LEU A 23 -13.68 -17.43 9.09
N GLY A 24 -13.43 -18.70 9.41
CA GLY A 24 -13.11 -19.71 8.42
C GLY A 24 -13.22 -21.11 8.99
N GLU A 25 -13.55 -22.05 8.13
CA GLU A 25 -13.68 -23.46 8.48
C GLU A 25 -12.94 -24.32 7.46
N ILE A 26 -12.18 -25.29 7.96
CA ILE A 26 -11.63 -26.39 7.16
C ILE A 26 -12.25 -27.68 7.68
N THR A 27 -13.10 -28.29 6.86
CA THR A 27 -13.73 -29.58 7.17
C THR A 27 -12.96 -30.70 6.47
N GLY A 28 -12.62 -31.74 7.21
CA GLY A 28 -12.02 -32.96 6.69
C GLY A 28 -12.70 -34.19 7.27
N THR A 29 -12.72 -35.28 6.51
CA THR A 29 -13.19 -36.58 7.02
C THR A 29 -12.02 -37.54 7.09
N ALA A 30 -11.75 -38.09 8.27
CA ALA A 30 -10.75 -39.13 8.44
C ALA A 30 -11.28 -40.26 9.31
N THR A 31 -10.98 -41.49 8.94
CA THR A 31 -11.27 -42.65 9.79
C THR A 31 -9.99 -43.00 10.53
N LEU A 32 -9.97 -42.75 11.85
CA LEU A 32 -8.83 -43.08 12.70
C LEU A 32 -9.09 -44.40 13.43
N ALA A 33 -8.11 -45.30 13.38
CA ALA A 33 -8.07 -46.41 14.33
C ALA A 33 -7.73 -45.88 15.74
N PRO A 34 -8.05 -46.59 16.83
CA PRO A 34 -7.62 -46.20 18.17
C PRO A 34 -6.11 -45.96 18.23
N GLY A 35 -5.70 -44.73 18.57
CA GLY A 35 -4.30 -44.30 18.61
C GLY A 35 -3.74 -43.82 17.27
N GLY A 36 -4.59 -43.74 16.24
CA GLY A 36 -4.27 -43.14 14.95
C GLY A 36 -3.98 -41.65 15.05
N VAL A 37 -3.11 -41.16 14.18
CA VAL A 37 -2.79 -39.73 14.06
C VAL A 37 -3.44 -39.20 12.79
N PHE A 38 -4.21 -38.11 12.92
CA PHE A 38 -4.63 -37.33 11.77
C PHE A 38 -3.60 -36.22 11.51
N ASP A 39 -3.02 -36.22 10.31
CA ASP A 39 -2.11 -35.19 9.83
C ASP A 39 -2.71 -34.55 8.57
N GLY A 40 -3.81 -33.82 8.77
CA GLY A 40 -4.44 -33.03 7.72
C GLY A 40 -3.83 -31.64 7.69
N THR A 41 -3.08 -31.32 6.64
CA THR A 41 -2.64 -29.95 6.39
C THR A 41 -3.68 -29.24 5.51
N GLY A 42 -4.31 -28.22 6.06
CA GLY A 42 -5.14 -27.28 5.33
C GLY A 42 -4.68 -25.87 5.63
N SER A 43 -4.53 -25.04 4.60
CA SER A 43 -4.18 -23.64 4.76
C SER A 43 -5.44 -22.81 5.01
N PHE A 44 -5.43 -22.01 6.07
CA PHE A 44 -6.34 -20.87 6.16
C PHE A 44 -5.81 -19.74 5.27
N SER A 45 -6.70 -19.10 4.51
CA SER A 45 -6.36 -17.83 3.90
C SER A 45 -6.37 -16.77 4.99
N THR A 46 -5.30 -16.01 5.12
CA THR A 46 -5.23 -14.83 5.99
C THR A 46 -5.55 -13.55 5.23
N THR A 47 -5.81 -13.63 3.92
CA THR A 47 -6.14 -12.47 3.09
C THR A 47 -7.37 -11.75 3.65
N GLY A 48 -7.25 -10.46 3.91
CA GLY A 48 -8.32 -9.62 4.44
C GLY A 48 -8.55 -9.73 5.95
N LEU A 49 -7.80 -10.57 6.67
CA LEU A 49 -7.78 -10.51 8.14
C LEU A 49 -7.08 -9.22 8.57
N LEU A 50 -7.53 -8.66 9.70
CA LEU A 50 -6.84 -7.54 10.32
C LEU A 50 -5.62 -8.04 11.08
N PRO A 51 -4.62 -7.18 11.32
CA PRO A 51 -3.51 -7.50 12.21
C PRO A 51 -4.04 -7.75 13.63
N ASP A 52 -4.14 -9.02 14.01
CA ASP A 52 -4.66 -9.44 15.31
C ASP A 52 -4.23 -10.89 15.64
N THR A 53 -4.60 -11.32 16.83
CA THR A 53 -4.44 -12.67 17.33
C THR A 53 -5.75 -13.43 17.19
N TYR A 54 -5.71 -14.51 16.39
CA TYR A 54 -6.82 -15.40 16.12
C TYR A 54 -6.62 -16.74 16.81
N LEU A 55 -7.73 -17.42 17.10
CA LEU A 55 -7.72 -18.76 17.70
C LEU A 55 -8.11 -19.79 16.65
N ALA A 56 -7.20 -20.70 16.34
CA ALA A 56 -7.51 -21.91 15.57
C ALA A 56 -7.89 -23.03 16.55
N VAL A 57 -9.06 -23.64 16.37
CA VAL A 57 -9.57 -24.72 17.23
C VAL A 57 -9.83 -25.96 16.39
N LEU A 58 -9.26 -27.09 16.78
CA LEU A 58 -9.57 -28.39 16.20
C LEU A 58 -10.69 -29.07 17.00
N ILE A 59 -11.77 -29.43 16.32
CA ILE A 59 -12.95 -30.06 16.90
C ILE A 59 -13.15 -31.43 16.25
N ALA A 60 -13.41 -32.44 17.09
CA ALA A 60 -13.95 -33.72 16.66
C ALA A 60 -15.48 -33.66 16.72
N SER A 61 -16.12 -33.97 15.59
CA SER A 61 -17.58 -34.04 15.45
C SER A 61 -17.98 -35.50 15.17
N PRO A 62 -18.17 -36.32 16.22
CA PRO A 62 -18.57 -37.71 16.06
C PRO A 62 -19.98 -37.85 15.49
N ALA A 63 -20.21 -38.89 14.68
CA ALA A 63 -21.54 -39.22 14.15
C ALA A 63 -22.58 -39.48 15.24
N GLU A 64 -22.14 -39.98 16.40
CA GLU A 64 -22.92 -40.10 17.62
C GLU A 64 -22.07 -39.58 18.80
N GLY A 65 -22.52 -38.53 19.50
CA GLY A 65 -21.82 -38.01 20.67
C GLY A 65 -21.86 -36.49 20.82
N ILE A 66 -21.02 -35.98 21.71
CA ILE A 66 -20.82 -34.56 21.98
C ILE A 66 -19.53 -34.13 21.27
N GLU A 67 -19.55 -32.98 20.61
CA GLU A 67 -18.34 -32.38 20.02
C GLU A 67 -17.25 -32.17 21.08
N LYS A 68 -16.01 -32.45 20.70
CA LYS A 68 -14.86 -32.27 21.59
C LYS A 68 -13.80 -31.42 20.95
N THR A 69 -13.38 -30.36 21.64
CA THR A 69 -12.15 -29.65 21.32
C THR A 69 -10.96 -30.57 21.58
N LEU A 70 -10.20 -30.86 20.53
CA LEU A 70 -9.03 -31.72 20.58
C LEU A 70 -7.75 -30.92 20.82
N ALA A 71 -7.65 -29.74 20.21
CA ALA A 71 -6.49 -28.87 20.29
C ALA A 71 -6.86 -27.43 19.95
N SER A 72 -6.00 -26.49 20.33
CA SER A 72 -6.04 -25.12 19.87
C SER A 72 -4.63 -24.58 19.61
N ALA A 73 -4.55 -23.61 18.71
CA ALA A 73 -3.34 -22.87 18.39
C ALA A 73 -3.67 -21.39 18.23
N VAL A 74 -2.69 -20.55 18.53
CA VAL A 74 -2.79 -19.10 18.34
C VAL A 74 -2.16 -18.75 17.00
N LEU A 75 -2.90 -18.03 16.16
CA LEU A 75 -2.42 -17.49 14.89
C LEU A 75 -2.32 -15.97 15.03
N THR A 76 -1.13 -15.41 14.82
CA THR A 76 -0.95 -13.96 14.81
C THR A 76 -0.80 -13.49 13.37
N VAL A 77 -1.71 -12.64 12.92
CA VAL A 77 -1.60 -11.92 11.66
C VAL A 77 -0.90 -10.60 11.95
N VAL A 78 0.15 -10.29 11.19
CA VAL A 78 0.92 -9.04 11.30
C VAL A 78 0.73 -8.22 10.03
N ASN A 79 0.79 -6.90 10.18
CA ASN A 79 0.78 -5.97 9.07
C ASN A 79 2.19 -5.73 8.54
N VAL A 80 2.37 -5.75 7.24
CA VAL A 80 3.57 -5.31 6.54
C VAL A 80 3.30 -3.94 5.93
N PRO A 81 4.16 -2.93 6.13
CA PRO A 81 3.91 -1.61 5.56
C PRO A 81 3.99 -1.61 4.03
N PRO A 82 3.36 -0.61 3.36
CA PRO A 82 3.46 -0.45 1.92
C PRO A 82 4.89 -0.25 1.43
N ASP A 83 5.16 -0.66 0.20
CA ASP A 83 6.40 -0.43 -0.52
C ASP A 83 6.25 0.75 -1.49
N CYS A 84 7.06 1.79 -1.24
CA CYS A 84 7.14 3.02 -2.03
C CYS A 84 8.33 3.04 -3.02
N SER A 85 9.14 1.97 -3.10
CA SER A 85 10.41 1.97 -3.85
C SER A 85 10.26 2.10 -5.37
N ALA A 86 9.10 1.70 -5.91
CA ALA A 86 8.78 1.78 -7.33
C ALA A 86 7.89 2.99 -7.69
N VAL A 87 7.67 3.93 -6.77
CA VAL A 87 6.77 5.05 -7.01
C VAL A 87 7.35 6.01 -8.05
N ALA A 88 6.55 6.31 -9.06
CA ALA A 88 6.87 7.26 -10.11
C ALA A 88 5.70 8.21 -10.38
N ALA A 89 6.05 9.44 -10.77
CA ALA A 89 5.10 10.43 -11.25
C ALA A 89 4.74 10.16 -12.72
N THR A 90 3.45 10.30 -13.05
CA THR A 90 2.95 10.13 -14.42
C THR A 90 2.04 11.31 -14.78
N PRO A 91 2.37 12.09 -15.84
CA PRO A 91 3.58 11.97 -16.67
C PRO A 91 4.88 12.33 -15.91
N ALA A 92 5.99 11.70 -16.31
CA ALA A 92 7.33 12.00 -15.78
C ALA A 92 7.94 13.29 -16.35
N ASP A 93 7.45 13.71 -17.52
CA ASP A 93 7.87 14.92 -18.20
C ASP A 93 6.68 15.84 -18.50
N LEU A 94 6.86 17.14 -18.32
CA LEU A 94 5.91 18.18 -18.69
C LEU A 94 6.37 18.91 -19.95
N TRP A 95 5.49 19.02 -20.93
CA TRP A 95 5.76 19.77 -22.17
C TRP A 95 4.43 20.04 -22.91
N PRO A 96 4.27 21.18 -23.61
CA PRO A 96 5.19 22.33 -23.75
C PRO A 96 5.09 23.33 -22.57
N PRO A 97 6.09 24.24 -22.39
CA PRO A 97 6.07 25.30 -21.38
C PRO A 97 4.98 26.33 -21.71
N ASN A 98 3.74 26.05 -21.34
CA ASN A 98 2.56 26.82 -21.70
C ASN A 98 1.82 27.40 -20.49
N HIS A 99 2.42 27.32 -19.29
CA HIS A 99 1.92 27.83 -18.02
C HIS A 99 0.61 27.18 -17.54
N ARG A 100 0.16 26.09 -18.15
CA ARG A 100 -1.05 25.36 -17.72
C ARG A 100 -0.72 24.39 -16.59
N LEU A 101 -1.67 24.21 -15.69
CA LEU A 101 -1.62 23.14 -14.70
C LEU A 101 -1.93 21.80 -15.37
N VAL A 102 -1.05 20.83 -15.16
CA VAL A 102 -1.12 19.46 -15.67
C VAL A 102 -1.30 18.52 -14.49
N ASP A 103 -2.26 17.60 -14.60
CA ASP A 103 -2.45 16.54 -13.61
C ASP A 103 -1.29 15.55 -13.64
N VAL A 104 -0.73 15.27 -12.47
CA VAL A 104 0.32 14.28 -12.26
C VAL A 104 -0.15 13.31 -11.18
N ALA A 105 -0.18 12.02 -11.54
CA ALA A 105 -0.50 10.93 -10.65
C ALA A 105 0.77 10.28 -10.11
N LEU A 106 0.74 9.84 -8.85
CA LEU A 106 1.76 8.98 -8.27
C LEU A 106 1.30 7.52 -8.41
N GLN A 107 2.11 6.69 -9.06
CA GLN A 107 1.80 5.28 -9.33
C GLN A 107 2.95 4.40 -8.86
N GLY A 108 2.69 3.11 -8.63
CA GLY A 108 3.73 2.13 -8.27
C GLY A 108 3.86 1.85 -6.77
N VAL A 109 2.95 2.37 -5.93
CA VAL A 109 2.83 1.92 -4.53
C VAL A 109 2.23 0.52 -4.52
N THR A 110 2.84 -0.38 -3.78
CA THR A 110 2.35 -1.75 -3.60
C THR A 110 2.30 -2.11 -2.13
N ASP A 111 1.39 -2.99 -1.74
CA ASP A 111 1.30 -3.51 -0.39
C ASP A 111 1.49 -5.04 -0.40
N PRO A 112 2.44 -5.60 0.36
CA PRO A 112 2.70 -7.04 0.36
C PRO A 112 1.53 -7.90 0.84
N ASP A 113 0.68 -7.35 1.72
CA ASP A 113 -0.50 -8.03 2.26
C ASP A 113 -1.72 -7.88 1.32
N GLY A 114 -1.58 -7.07 0.26
CA GLY A 114 -2.61 -6.81 -0.74
C GLY A 114 -3.60 -5.74 -0.31
N ASP A 115 -3.21 -4.90 0.64
CA ASP A 115 -4.08 -3.92 1.25
C ASP A 115 -4.29 -2.68 0.40
N PRO A 116 -5.49 -2.05 0.46
CA PRO A 116 -5.72 -0.81 -0.26
C PRO A 116 -4.88 0.31 0.36
N VAL A 117 -4.07 0.97 -0.47
CA VAL A 117 -3.17 2.04 -0.01
C VAL A 117 -3.69 3.40 -0.44
N THR A 118 -3.73 4.35 0.49
CA THR A 118 -4.04 5.76 0.23
C THR A 118 -2.77 6.58 0.13
N VAL A 119 -2.55 7.23 -1.01
CA VAL A 119 -1.42 8.14 -1.22
C VAL A 119 -1.86 9.57 -1.01
N THR A 120 -1.07 10.34 -0.25
CA THR A 120 -1.27 11.76 0.00
C THR A 120 0.00 12.54 -0.33
N VAL A 121 -0.13 13.59 -1.13
CA VAL A 121 0.95 14.53 -1.44
C VAL A 121 1.22 15.37 -0.19
N THR A 122 2.45 15.36 0.32
CA THR A 122 2.84 16.06 1.54
C THR A 122 3.49 17.41 1.27
N GLY A 123 4.05 17.61 0.07
CA GLY A 123 4.62 18.88 -0.36
C GLY A 123 5.13 18.81 -1.79
N VAL A 124 5.31 19.98 -2.41
CA VAL A 124 5.87 20.07 -3.76
C VAL A 124 6.92 21.17 -3.77
N PHE A 125 8.15 20.80 -4.13
CA PHE A 125 9.27 21.70 -4.27
C PHE A 125 9.78 21.69 -5.71
N GLN A 126 10.59 22.67 -6.05
CA GLN A 126 11.22 22.80 -7.35
C GLN A 126 12.62 23.41 -7.22
N ASP A 127 13.46 23.13 -8.20
CA ASP A 127 14.85 23.58 -8.25
C ASP A 127 15.04 25.00 -8.80
N GLU A 128 14.14 25.45 -9.68
CA GLU A 128 14.12 26.82 -10.19
C GLU A 128 13.16 27.73 -9.38
N PRO A 129 13.43 29.04 -9.24
CA PRO A 129 12.51 29.97 -8.56
C PRO A 129 11.09 29.98 -9.13
N VAL A 130 10.11 30.30 -8.28
CA VAL A 130 8.73 30.64 -8.72
C VAL A 130 8.77 32.00 -9.42
N GLU A 131 8.31 32.08 -10.66
CA GLU A 131 8.37 33.30 -11.46
C GLU A 131 7.21 34.26 -11.12
N GLN A 132 7.52 35.44 -10.57
CA GLN A 132 6.49 36.41 -10.15
C GLN A 132 6.38 37.65 -11.04
N THR A 133 7.28 37.83 -12.02
CA THR A 133 7.34 39.05 -12.84
C THR A 133 7.58 38.74 -14.31
N GLY A 134 7.01 39.56 -15.19
CA GLY A 134 7.07 39.38 -16.64
C GLY A 134 5.72 38.98 -17.24
N ASP A 135 5.73 38.57 -18.51
CA ASP A 135 4.51 38.34 -19.32
C ASP A 135 3.68 37.12 -18.87
N GLY A 136 4.18 36.36 -17.89
CA GLY A 136 3.59 35.15 -17.34
C GLY A 136 3.84 35.00 -15.83
N ALA A 137 3.53 36.04 -15.05
CA ALA A 137 3.49 35.95 -13.58
C ALA A 137 2.39 34.97 -13.15
N PHE A 138 2.72 33.68 -13.12
CA PHE A 138 1.83 32.61 -12.72
C PHE A 138 2.36 32.02 -11.43
N CYS A 139 1.51 31.95 -10.43
CA CYS A 139 1.83 31.39 -9.13
C CYS A 139 0.53 30.93 -8.45
N PRO A 140 0.55 29.84 -7.66
CA PRO A 140 1.65 28.90 -7.43
C PRO A 140 1.91 27.97 -8.64
N ASP A 141 3.03 27.26 -8.60
CA ASP A 141 3.50 26.33 -9.64
C ASP A 141 3.00 24.91 -9.39
N ALA A 142 2.50 24.65 -8.18
CA ALA A 142 1.87 23.41 -7.81
C ALA A 142 0.62 23.63 -6.96
N THR A 143 -0.33 22.71 -7.05
CA THR A 143 -1.48 22.60 -6.13
C THR A 143 -1.84 21.14 -5.91
N GLY A 144 -2.64 20.84 -4.90
CA GLY A 144 -3.07 19.48 -4.57
C GLY A 144 -2.34 18.85 -3.36
N THR A 145 -1.52 19.59 -2.63
CA THR A 145 -0.98 19.17 -1.33
C THR A 145 -2.12 18.78 -0.39
N GLY A 146 -1.98 17.65 0.30
CA GLY A 146 -3.02 17.06 1.14
C GLY A 146 -4.04 16.20 0.38
N THR A 147 -3.84 15.97 -0.93
CA THR A 147 -4.70 15.11 -1.75
C THR A 147 -3.89 14.00 -2.42
N SER A 148 -4.55 13.07 -3.13
CA SER A 148 -3.90 11.97 -3.87
C SER A 148 -3.43 12.36 -5.29
N ALA A 149 -3.67 13.60 -5.71
CA ALA A 149 -3.29 14.09 -7.03
C ALA A 149 -2.62 15.46 -6.90
N VAL A 150 -1.53 15.67 -7.63
CA VAL A 150 -0.88 16.98 -7.71
C VAL A 150 -1.09 17.55 -9.11
N LYS A 151 -1.30 18.86 -9.19
CA LYS A 151 -1.25 19.59 -10.45
C LYS A 151 0.02 20.41 -10.48
N LEU A 152 0.85 20.20 -11.49
CA LEU A 152 2.09 20.93 -11.71
C LEU A 152 1.93 21.87 -12.90
N ARG A 153 2.47 23.08 -12.78
CA ARG A 153 2.45 24.05 -13.87
C ARG A 153 3.51 23.67 -14.88
N ALA A 154 3.12 23.57 -16.15
CA ALA A 154 4.06 23.35 -17.24
C ALA A 154 4.82 24.65 -17.55
N GLU A 155 5.78 25.00 -16.71
CA GLU A 155 6.65 26.16 -16.89
C GLU A 155 8.05 25.97 -16.32
N ARG A 156 8.96 26.85 -16.75
CA ARG A 156 10.38 26.84 -16.39
C ARG A 156 10.95 28.25 -16.59
N ALA A 157 12.08 28.53 -15.95
CA ALA A 157 12.86 29.71 -16.24
C ALA A 157 13.33 29.67 -17.70
N GLY A 158 13.15 30.79 -18.42
CA GLY A 158 13.51 30.86 -19.84
C GLY A 158 15.00 30.60 -20.11
N ARG A 159 15.86 30.93 -19.14
CA ARG A 159 17.33 30.77 -19.19
C ARG A 159 17.86 29.57 -18.39
N GLY A 160 16.98 28.78 -17.78
CA GLY A 160 17.34 27.62 -16.98
C GLY A 160 17.79 26.42 -17.79
N ASP A 161 18.22 25.38 -17.09
CA ASP A 161 18.57 24.07 -17.63
C ASP A 161 17.38 23.10 -17.71
N GLY A 162 16.21 23.51 -17.22
CA GLY A 162 14.99 22.72 -17.20
C GLY A 162 14.60 22.47 -15.75
N ARG A 163 13.32 22.64 -15.44
CA ARG A 163 12.82 22.59 -14.07
C ARG A 163 12.58 21.15 -13.63
N VAL A 164 13.01 20.80 -12.43
CA VAL A 164 12.64 19.55 -11.75
C VAL A 164 11.70 19.86 -10.59
N TYR A 165 10.51 19.26 -10.63
CA TYR A 165 9.61 19.23 -9.49
C TYR A 165 9.93 18.02 -8.62
N HIS A 166 9.91 18.21 -7.30
CA HIS A 166 10.03 17.20 -6.27
C HIS A 166 8.73 17.09 -5.50
N ILE A 167 7.99 16.01 -5.74
CA ILE A 167 6.69 15.73 -5.13
C ILE A 167 6.91 14.80 -3.95
N GLY A 168 6.85 15.34 -2.73
CA GLY A 168 6.84 14.55 -1.51
C GLY A 168 5.48 13.89 -1.31
N PHE A 169 5.46 12.63 -0.89
CA PHE A 169 4.23 11.90 -0.62
C PHE A 169 4.36 10.93 0.55
N ARG A 170 3.21 10.57 1.12
CA ARG A 170 3.03 9.54 2.13
C ARG A 170 1.95 8.56 1.68
N ALA A 171 2.26 7.27 1.76
CA ALA A 171 1.34 6.17 1.52
C ALA A 171 0.97 5.50 2.85
N ASP A 172 -0.32 5.18 3.02
CA ASP A 172 -0.91 4.65 4.25
C ASP A 172 -1.89 3.52 3.91
N ASP A 173 -1.73 2.36 4.55
CA ASP A 173 -2.57 1.17 4.35
C ASP A 173 -3.83 1.13 5.24
N GLY A 174 -4.01 2.10 6.13
CA GLY A 174 -5.12 2.13 7.10
C GLY A 174 -5.04 1.06 8.20
N ARG A 175 -3.96 0.27 8.23
CA ARG A 175 -3.66 -0.79 9.21
C ARG A 175 -2.41 -0.49 10.03
N GLY A 176 -1.86 0.70 9.88
CA GLY A 176 -0.73 1.23 10.66
C GLY A 176 0.61 1.11 9.97
N GLY A 177 0.66 0.58 8.74
CA GLY A 177 1.83 0.59 7.89
C GLY A 177 1.85 1.80 6.96
N THR A 178 3.03 2.41 6.85
CA THR A 178 3.20 3.65 6.11
C THR A 178 4.55 3.68 5.42
N CYS A 179 4.62 4.28 4.23
CA CYS A 179 5.89 4.64 3.60
C CYS A 179 5.85 6.06 3.04
N GLU A 180 7.02 6.68 2.91
CA GLU A 180 7.18 8.02 2.38
C GLU A 180 8.21 8.00 1.26
N GLY A 181 8.11 8.97 0.35
CA GLY A 181 9.05 9.09 -0.75
C GLY A 181 8.94 10.43 -1.46
N VAL A 182 9.80 10.58 -2.47
CA VAL A 182 9.80 11.74 -3.37
C VAL A 182 9.78 11.22 -4.80
N ALA A 183 8.82 11.68 -5.59
CA ALA A 183 8.78 11.46 -7.02
C ALA A 183 9.18 12.74 -7.75
N THR A 184 9.90 12.60 -8.86
CA THR A 184 10.38 13.75 -9.64
C THR A 184 9.66 13.89 -10.96
N VAL A 185 9.49 15.12 -11.43
CA VAL A 185 8.92 15.43 -12.75
C VAL A 185 9.81 16.47 -13.42
N CYS A 186 10.24 16.20 -14.66
CA CYS A 186 11.09 17.09 -15.44
C CYS A 186 10.27 17.97 -16.39
N MET A 187 10.61 19.25 -16.47
CA MET A 187 10.16 20.20 -17.48
C MET A 187 11.37 20.57 -18.32
N PRO A 188 11.69 19.80 -19.37
CA PRO A 188 12.93 19.97 -20.08
C PRO A 188 13.01 21.32 -20.79
N ARG A 189 14.23 21.83 -20.94
CA ARG A 189 14.47 23.07 -21.70
C ARG A 189 14.23 22.91 -23.20
N ASP A 190 14.50 21.71 -23.72
CA ASP A 190 14.52 21.36 -25.14
C ASP A 190 14.00 19.93 -25.32
N GLN A 191 12.98 19.74 -26.15
CA GLN A 191 12.37 18.43 -26.39
C GLN A 191 13.30 17.46 -27.13
N SER A 192 14.29 17.98 -27.87
CA SER A 192 15.30 17.14 -28.55
C SER A 192 16.37 16.61 -27.59
N ARG A 193 16.46 17.19 -26.38
CA ARG A 193 17.34 16.74 -25.30
C ARG A 193 16.61 16.90 -23.96
N PRO A 194 15.72 15.96 -23.61
CA PRO A 194 14.75 16.08 -22.53
C PRO A 194 15.35 15.93 -21.12
N GLU A 195 16.65 16.18 -20.96
CA GLU A 195 17.32 16.07 -19.66
C GLU A 195 17.15 17.37 -18.88
N CYS A 196 16.61 17.27 -17.68
CA CYS A 196 16.69 18.31 -16.65
C CYS A 196 17.92 18.09 -15.77
N VAL A 197 18.48 19.18 -15.25
CA VAL A 197 19.56 19.13 -14.26
C VAL A 197 18.94 19.38 -12.89
N ASP A 198 18.78 18.32 -12.10
CA ASP A 198 18.20 18.43 -10.77
C ASP A 198 19.17 19.10 -9.79
N GLN A 199 18.78 20.27 -9.29
CA GLN A 199 19.56 21.04 -8.31
C GLN A 199 19.03 20.93 -6.88
N GLY A 200 17.97 20.15 -6.65
CA GLY A 200 17.35 19.94 -5.33
C GLY A 200 15.99 20.64 -5.12
N PRO A 201 15.30 20.35 -4.01
CA PRO A 201 13.99 20.93 -3.67
C PRO A 201 14.17 22.33 -3.05
N LEU A 202 14.56 23.32 -3.86
CA LEU A 202 15.02 24.63 -3.36
C LEU A 202 13.89 25.61 -3.05
N PHE A 203 12.80 25.57 -3.82
CA PHE A 203 11.69 26.52 -3.72
C PHE A 203 10.37 25.77 -3.52
N ASP A 204 9.55 26.25 -2.59
CA ASP A 204 8.20 25.71 -2.40
C ASP A 204 7.33 26.10 -3.60
N ALA A 205 6.89 25.11 -4.37
CA ALA A 205 6.09 25.31 -5.57
C ALA A 205 4.62 25.63 -5.24
N THR A 206 4.19 25.46 -3.99
CA THR A 206 2.79 25.59 -3.57
C THR A 206 2.43 26.97 -3.02
N THR A 207 3.43 27.83 -2.86
CA THR A 207 3.27 29.19 -2.33
C THR A 207 3.82 30.24 -3.29
N CYS A 208 3.38 31.48 -3.09
CA CYS A 208 3.95 32.64 -3.77
C CYS A 208 4.91 33.34 -2.80
N PRO A 209 6.22 33.40 -3.12
CA PRO A 209 7.22 34.08 -2.30
C PRO A 209 6.95 35.57 -2.02
#